data_AF-D5QF43-F1
#
_entry.id   AF-D5QF43-F1
#
_cell.length_a   1.000
_cell.length_b   1.000
_cell.length_c   1.000
_cell.angle_alpha   90.00
_cell.angle_beta   90.00
_cell.angle_gamma   90.00
#
_symmetry.space_group_name_H-M   'P 1'
#
loop_
_entity.id
_entity.type
_entity.pdbx_description
1 polymer ?
#
loop_
_entity_poly.entity_id
_entity_poly.type
_entity_poly.pdbx_seq_one_letter_code
_entity_poly.pdbx_strand_id
1 'polypeptide(L)'
;MGMEVRYFMPRNSMAPLAFYFCGDLLSDYSGLELIATISTMESFQKVYRPEIYNANSAASDCYQPSLKNQDYSITRIIYDREERSQLATAQGIYTEEHFIKPYQDFLA
;
A
#
# COMPACT_ATOMS: atom_id res chain seq x y z
N MET A 1 6.91 6.81 18.78
CA MET A 1 6.81 6.05 17.52
C MET A 1 8.23 5.77 17.07
N GLY A 2 8.63 4.50 16.99
CA GLY A 2 10.02 4.04 16.78
C GLY A 2 10.20 3.27 15.48
N MET A 3 9.58 3.74 14.40
CA MET A 3 9.75 3.17 13.06
C MET A 3 10.93 3.83 12.36
N GLU A 4 11.71 3.03 11.65
CA GLU A 4 12.73 3.50 10.72
C GLU A 4 12.17 3.61 9.30
N VAL A 5 12.89 4.30 8.42
CA VAL A 5 12.49 4.50 7.03
C VAL A 5 13.62 4.13 6.07
N ARG A 6 13.27 3.43 4.99
CA ARG A 6 14.14 3.22 3.83
C ARG A 6 13.52 3.86 2.60
N TYR A 7 14.31 4.67 1.90
CA TYR A 7 13.96 5.24 0.61
C TYR A 7 14.60 4.44 -0.51
N PHE A 8 13.84 4.17 -1.56
CA PHE A 8 14.32 3.43 -2.73
C PHE A 8 13.52 3.81 -3.96
N MET A 9 14.11 3.64 -5.14
CA MET A 9 13.47 3.91 -6.41
C MET A 9 13.78 2.76 -7.36
N PRO A 10 12.87 1.79 -7.55
CA PRO A 10 13.06 0.71 -8.51
C PRO A 10 13.32 1.27 -9.92
N ARG A 11 14.08 0.54 -10.74
CA ARG A 11 14.26 0.94 -12.14
C ARG A 11 12.91 1.07 -12.82
N ASN A 12 12.73 2.15 -13.59
CA ASN A 12 11.49 2.49 -14.29
C ASN A 12 10.28 2.81 -13.39
N SER A 13 10.46 3.02 -12.08
CA SER A 13 9.36 3.53 -11.24
C SER A 13 9.04 4.99 -11.58
N MET A 14 7.79 5.39 -11.38
CA MET A 14 7.32 6.76 -11.67
C MET A 14 7.72 7.79 -10.61
N ALA A 15 8.04 7.32 -9.39
CA ALA A 15 8.53 8.14 -8.29
C ALA A 15 9.26 7.27 -7.24
N PRO A 16 10.12 7.85 -6.38
CA PRO A 16 10.71 7.17 -5.23
C PRO A 16 9.65 6.71 -4.23
N LEU A 17 9.93 5.59 -3.56
CA LEU A 17 9.10 5.01 -2.51
C LEU A 17 9.80 5.13 -1.14
N ALA A 18 8.98 5.12 -0.09
CA ALA A 18 9.42 5.06 1.29
C ALA A 18 8.77 3.84 1.96
N PHE A 19 9.58 3.00 2.60
CA PHE A 19 9.12 1.86 3.38
C PHE A 19 9.44 2.12 4.85
N TYR A 20 8.40 2.12 5.69
CA TYR A 20 8.53 2.27 7.13
C TYR A 20 8.47 0.89 7.79
N PHE A 21 9.39 0.62 8.71
CA PHE A 21 9.54 -0.68 9.34
C PHE A 21 9.98 -0.56 10.80
N CYS A 22 9.83 -1.65 11.55
CA CYS A 22 10.36 -1.81 12.91
C CYS A 22 11.39 -2.93 12.90
N GLY A 23 12.39 -2.88 13.78
CA GLY A 23 13.41 -3.94 13.86
C GLY A 23 14.35 -3.95 12.66
N ASP A 24 14.81 -5.13 12.26
CA ASP A 24 15.71 -5.33 11.12
C ASP A 24 14.92 -5.64 9.84
N LEU A 25 14.97 -4.73 8.86
CA LEU A 25 14.19 -4.84 7.62
C LEU A 25 14.44 -6.14 6.84
N LEU A 26 15.67 -6.66 6.84
CA LEU A 26 16.06 -7.78 5.98
C LEU A 26 15.93 -9.13 6.67
N SER A 27 15.96 -9.14 8.00
CA SER A 27 15.94 -10.36 8.82
C SER A 27 14.57 -10.63 9.42
N ASP A 28 13.81 -9.58 9.76
CA ASP A 28 12.55 -9.70 10.50
C ASP A 28 11.31 -9.79 9.59
N TYR A 29 11.48 -9.56 8.28
CA TYR A 29 10.41 -9.60 7.29
C TYR A 29 10.65 -10.65 6.23
N SER A 30 9.62 -11.44 5.94
CA SER A 30 9.60 -12.33 4.78
C SER A 30 9.47 -11.53 3.48
N GLY A 31 9.96 -12.12 2.39
CA GLY A 31 9.80 -11.53 1.05
C GLY A 31 8.34 -11.28 0.69
N LEU A 32 7.41 -12.15 1.11
CA LEU A 32 5.98 -11.98 0.83
C LEU A 32 5.39 -10.77 1.56
N GLU A 33 5.76 -10.55 2.82
CA GLU A 33 5.30 -9.38 3.59
C GLU A 33 5.81 -8.07 2.96
N LEU A 34 7.07 -8.05 2.55
CA LEU A 34 7.66 -6.89 1.88
C LEU A 34 6.96 -6.62 0.54
N ILE A 35 6.81 -7.65 -0.31
CA ILE A 35 6.14 -7.53 -1.61
C ILE A 35 4.70 -7.06 -1.41
N ALA A 36 3.93 -7.71 -0.55
CA ALA A 36 2.53 -7.37 -0.30
C ALA A 36 2.40 -5.92 0.14
N THR A 37 3.20 -5.50 1.13
CA THR A 37 3.13 -4.15 1.69
C THR A 37 3.54 -3.10 0.64
N ILE A 38 4.64 -3.32 -0.09
CA ILE A 38 5.10 -2.39 -1.14
C ILE A 38 4.05 -2.28 -2.26
N SER A 39 3.49 -3.40 -2.74
CA SER A 39 2.47 -3.41 -3.79
C SER A 39 1.17 -2.73 -3.33
N THR A 40 0.77 -2.92 -2.07
CA THR A 40 -0.37 -2.21 -1.50
C THR A 40 -0.10 -0.71 -1.42
N MET A 41 1.06 -0.29 -0.92
CA MET A 41 1.43 1.13 -0.84
C MET A 41 1.49 1.79 -2.22
N GLU A 42 2.11 1.14 -3.21
CA GLU A 42 2.18 1.64 -4.58
C GLU A 42 0.78 1.82 -5.18
N SER A 43 -0.12 0.86 -4.97
CA SER A 43 -1.50 0.94 -5.46
C SER A 43 -2.25 2.11 -4.83
N PHE A 44 -2.15 2.30 -3.51
CA PHE A 44 -2.78 3.43 -2.84
C PHE A 44 -2.21 4.77 -3.32
N GLN A 45 -0.90 4.85 -3.50
CA GLN A 45 -0.25 6.07 -3.99
C GLN A 45 -0.73 6.45 -5.40
N LYS A 46 -0.89 5.47 -6.30
CA LYS A 46 -1.47 5.71 -7.64
C LYS A 46 -2.89 6.27 -7.57
N VAL A 47 -3.70 5.80 -6.62
CA VAL A 47 -5.07 6.29 -6.44
C VAL A 47 -5.09 7.70 -5.83
N TYR A 48 -4.27 7.98 -4.81
CA TYR A 48 -4.33 9.23 -4.06
C TYR A 48 -3.48 10.38 -4.62
N ARG A 49 -2.40 10.07 -5.33
CA ARG A 49 -1.45 11.03 -5.91
C ARG A 49 -1.01 10.58 -7.31
N PRO A 50 -1.95 10.41 -8.25
CA PRO A 50 -1.64 9.94 -9.59
C PRO A 50 -0.66 10.85 -10.34
N GLU A 51 -0.63 12.16 -10.03
CA GLU A 51 0.30 13.15 -10.62
C GLU A 51 1.78 12.81 -10.36
N ILE A 52 2.03 12.05 -9.29
CA ILE A 52 3.35 11.64 -8.83
C ILE A 52 3.59 10.17 -9.14
N TYR A 53 2.67 9.30 -8.72
CA TYR A 53 2.89 7.84 -8.72
C TYR A 53 2.25 7.09 -9.88
N ASN A 54 1.41 7.76 -10.68
CA ASN A 54 0.82 7.23 -11.91
C ASN A 54 1.12 8.12 -13.13
N ALA A 55 2.28 8.78 -13.12
CA ALA A 55 2.82 9.50 -14.26
C ALA A 55 3.05 8.55 -15.45
N ASN A 56 2.96 9.05 -16.67
CA ASN A 56 3.16 8.23 -17.88
C ASN A 56 4.64 8.05 -18.24
N SER A 57 5.54 8.69 -17.50
CA SER A 57 6.99 8.65 -17.68
C SER A 57 7.70 8.30 -16.37
N ALA A 58 8.76 7.50 -16.48
CA ALA A 58 9.57 7.11 -15.34
C ALA A 58 10.28 8.31 -14.70
N ALA A 59 10.52 8.23 -13.39
CA ALA A 59 11.28 9.24 -12.68
C ALA A 59 12.72 9.35 -13.22
N SER A 60 13.20 10.59 -13.35
CA SER A 60 14.62 10.89 -13.58
C SER A 60 15.47 10.57 -12.35
N ASP A 61 16.79 10.42 -12.56
CA ASP A 61 17.76 10.15 -11.47
C ASP A 61 17.67 11.17 -10.32
N CYS A 62 17.45 12.45 -10.67
CA CYS A 62 17.04 13.48 -9.73
C CYS A 62 15.56 13.76 -9.92
N TYR A 63 14.72 13.34 -8.97
CA TYR A 63 13.27 13.49 -9.05
C TYR A 63 12.77 14.57 -8.09
N GLN A 64 11.92 15.47 -8.61
CA GLN A 64 11.20 16.46 -7.80
C GLN A 64 9.70 16.30 -8.05
N PRO A 65 8.90 15.86 -7.05
CA PRO A 65 7.46 15.67 -7.24
C PRO A 65 6.75 17.01 -7.46
N SER A 66 5.72 17.02 -8.29
CA SER A 66 4.87 18.18 -8.54
C SER A 66 3.42 17.77 -8.68
N LEU A 67 2.54 18.35 -7.85
CA LEU A 67 1.09 18.18 -7.96
C LEU A 67 0.50 18.91 -9.20
N LYS A 68 1.33 19.65 -9.94
CA LYS A 68 0.94 20.32 -11.19
C LYS A 68 1.35 19.52 -12.43
N ASN A 69 1.96 18.33 -12.28
CA ASN A 69 2.25 17.46 -13.39
C ASN A 69 0.93 17.09 -14.11
N GLN A 70 0.88 17.25 -15.43
CA GLN A 70 -0.29 16.94 -16.25
C GLN A 70 -0.13 15.62 -17.03
N ASP A 71 1.07 15.07 -17.10
CA ASP A 71 1.38 13.82 -17.80
C ASP A 71 1.21 12.62 -16.86
N TYR A 72 -0.04 12.33 -16.51
CA TYR A 72 -0.40 11.18 -15.69
C TYR A 72 -1.76 10.60 -16.10
N SER A 73 -2.03 9.39 -15.62
CA SER A 73 -3.31 8.72 -15.82
C SER A 73 -4.09 8.64 -14.49
N ILE A 74 -5.40 8.86 -14.52
CA ILE A 74 -6.25 8.61 -13.35
C ILE A 74 -6.60 7.12 -13.30
N THR A 75 -6.56 6.51 -12.11
CA THR A 75 -7.00 5.13 -11.93
C THR A 75 -8.51 5.01 -12.15
N ARG A 76 -8.99 3.90 -12.73
CA ARG A 76 -10.43 3.60 -12.81
C ARG A 76 -11.02 3.10 -11.48
N ILE A 77 -10.23 3.10 -10.41
CA ILE A 77 -10.63 2.70 -9.07
C ILE A 77 -11.43 3.85 -8.47
N ILE A 78 -12.69 3.58 -8.18
CA ILE A 78 -13.59 4.53 -7.52
C ILE A 78 -13.77 4.05 -6.08
N TYR A 79 -13.64 4.97 -5.14
CA TYR A 79 -13.86 4.67 -3.74
C TYR A 79 -15.36 4.71 -3.42
N ASP A 80 -15.99 3.54 -3.47
CA ASP A 80 -17.38 3.36 -3.04
C ASP A 80 -17.45 3.17 -1.52
N ARG A 81 -17.99 4.17 -0.82
CA ARG A 81 -18.11 4.16 0.64
C ARG A 81 -19.19 3.20 1.13
N GLU A 82 -20.24 3.01 0.35
CA GLU A 82 -21.35 2.14 0.70
C GLU A 82 -20.90 0.70 0.60
N GLU A 83 -20.34 0.31 -0.55
CA GLU A 83 -19.79 -1.02 -0.78
C GLU A 83 -18.72 -1.36 0.27
N ARG A 84 -17.76 -0.46 0.55
CA ARG A 84 -16.76 -0.66 1.60
C ARG A 84 -17.39 -0.98 2.95
N SER A 85 -18.47 -0.29 3.32
CA SER A 85 -19.11 -0.48 4.63
C SER A 85 -19.87 -1.80 4.70
N GLN A 86 -20.52 -2.20 3.61
CA GLN A 86 -21.15 -3.51 3.47
C GLN A 86 -20.12 -4.64 3.56
N LEU A 87 -19.03 -4.55 2.79
CA LEU A 87 -17.95 -5.54 2.78
C LEU A 87 -17.25 -5.65 4.14
N ALA A 88 -16.98 -4.53 4.82
CA ALA A 88 -16.38 -4.55 6.16
C ALA A 88 -17.27 -5.30 7.17
N THR A 89 -18.59 -5.11 7.10
CA THR A 89 -19.54 -5.81 7.96
C THR A 89 -19.57 -7.30 7.64
N ALA A 90 -19.66 -7.66 6.36
CA ALA A 90 -19.65 -9.05 5.90
C ALA A 90 -18.35 -9.77 6.29
N GLN A 91 -17.19 -9.11 6.14
CA GLN A 91 -15.90 -9.64 6.54
C GLN A 91 -15.82 -9.84 8.06
N GLY A 92 -16.36 -8.92 8.85
CA GLY A 92 -16.45 -9.04 10.30
C GLY A 92 -17.25 -10.27 10.73
N ILE A 93 -18.45 -10.43 10.18
CA ILE A 93 -19.32 -11.60 10.46
C ILE A 93 -18.63 -12.90 10.04
N TYR A 94 -18.08 -12.96 8.82
CA TYR A 94 -17.37 -14.14 8.33
C TYR A 94 -16.18 -14.51 9.21
N THR A 95 -15.39 -13.53 9.63
CA THR A 95 -14.23 -13.73 10.51
C THR A 95 -14.69 -14.22 11.89
N GLU A 96 -15.77 -13.66 12.43
CA GLU A 96 -16.33 -14.10 13.70
C GLU A 96 -16.78 -15.56 13.64
N GLU A 97 -17.53 -15.94 12.60
CA GLU A 97 -18.11 -17.27 12.45
C GLU A 97 -17.08 -18.35 12.11
N HIS A 98 -16.12 -18.05 11.23
CA HIS A 98 -15.20 -19.06 10.69
C HIS A 98 -13.81 -19.05 11.31
N PHE A 99 -13.43 -17.99 12.03
CA PHE A 99 -12.10 -17.89 12.63
C PHE A 99 -12.18 -17.66 14.14
N ILE A 100 -12.86 -16.61 14.60
CA ILE A 100 -12.86 -16.28 16.03
C ILE A 100 -13.60 -17.35 16.85
N LYS A 101 -14.88 -17.65 16.55
CA LYS A 101 -15.66 -18.64 17.32
C LYS A 101 -15.05 -20.04 17.32
N PRO A 102 -14.61 -20.62 16.18
CA PRO A 102 -14.07 -21.98 16.18
C PRO A 102 -12.73 -22.12 16.88
N TYR A 103 -11.92 -21.06 16.93
CA TYR A 103 -10.56 -21.09 17.47
C TYR A 103 -10.37 -20.21 18.71
N GLN A 104 -11.47 -19.76 19.33
CA GLN A 104 -11.44 -18.80 20.44
C GLN A 104 -10.52 -19.27 21.58
N ASP A 105 -10.58 -20.54 21.95
CA ASP A 105 -9.78 -21.11 23.05
C ASP A 105 -8.26 -21.11 22.75
N PHE A 106 -7.87 -21.12 21.47
CA PHE A 106 -6.46 -21.05 21.05
C PHE A 106 -5.95 -19.61 20.91
N LEU A 107 -6.85 -18.65 20.72
CA LEU A 107 -6.53 -17.23 20.51
C LEU A 107 -6.43 -16.45 21.84
N ALA A 108 -6.89 -17.02 22.96
CA ALA A 108 -6.96 -16.39 24.28
C ALA A 108 -5.62 -16.39 25.04
#